data_AF-A0A842T6X4-F1
#
_entry.id   AF-A0A842T6X4-F1
#
_cell.length_a   1.000
_cell.length_b   1.000
_cell.length_c   1.000
_cell.angle_alpha   90.00
_cell.angle_beta   90.00
_cell.angle_gamma   90.00
#
_symmetry.space_group_name_H-M   'P 1'
#
loop_
_entity.id
_entity.type
_entity.pdbx_description
1 polymer ?
#
loop_
_entity_poly.entity_id
_entity_poly.type
_entity_poly.pdbx_seq_one_letter_code
_entity_poly.pdbx_strand_id
1 'polypeptide(L)' 'VYLSLPRVLNKTGVRETLKLKLNKEEENNSKNSADTLKRVLESVGFQ' A
#
# COMPACT_ATOMS: atom_id res chain seq x y z
N VAL A 1 4.04 -2.78 5.30
CA VAL A 1 4.07 -1.33 4.94
C VAL A 1 2.64 -0.83 4.77
N TYR A 2 2.35 0.42 5.13
CA TYR A 2 1.01 1.01 5.04
C TYR A 2 0.92 1.90 3.79
N LEU A 3 -0.07 1.64 2.93
CA LEU A 3 -0.25 2.33 1.65
C LEU A 3 -1.74 2.58 1.39
N SER A 4 -2.02 3.66 0.67
CA SER A 4 -3.35 4.00 0.18
C SER A 4 -3.74 3.06 -0.96
N LEU A 5 -4.87 2.38 -0.80
CA LEU A 5 -5.48 1.55 -1.83
C LEU A 5 -6.98 1.82 -1.84
N PRO A 6 -7.69 1.62 -2.97
CA PRO A 6 -9.14 1.70 -2.98
C PRO A 6 -9.72 0.62 -2.06
N ARG A 7 -10.47 1.06 -1.06
CA ARG A 7 -11.01 0.20 0.00
C ARG A 7 -12.47 0.51 0.22
N VAL A 8 -13.27 -0.54 0.42
CA VAL A 8 -14.67 -0.42 0.84
C VAL A 8 -14.70 -0.29 2.36
N LEU A 9 -15.30 0.78 2.88
CA LEU A 9 -15.44 1.04 4.31
C LEU A 9 -16.82 0.63 4.83
N ASN A 10 -16.88 0.18 6.08
CA ASN A 10 -18.11 -0.08 6.82
C ASN A 10 -18.00 0.41 8.28
N LYS A 11 -19.04 0.20 9.09
CA LYS A 11 -19.07 0.62 10.52
C LYS A 11 -17.94 0.01 11.37
N THR A 12 -17.32 -1.08 10.93
CA THR A 12 -16.23 -1.78 11.63
C THR A 12 -14.85 -1.50 11.03
N GLY A 13 -14.75 -0.60 10.04
CA GLY A 13 -13.49 -0.24 9.38
C GLY A 13 -13.41 -0.69 7.93
N VAL A 14 -12.29 -1.30 7.52
CA VAL A 14 -12.07 -1.74 6.14
C VAL A 14 -12.73 -3.09 5.92
N ARG A 15 -13.73 -3.14 5.04
CA ARG A 15 -14.42 -4.38 4.64
C ARG A 15 -13.63 -5.15 3.60
N GLU A 16 -13.13 -4.45 2.57
CA GLU A 16 -12.48 -5.06 1.42
C GLU A 16 -11.47 -4.11 0.78
N THR A 17 -10.40 -4.65 0.21
CA THR A 17 -9.46 -3.92 -0.64
C THR A 17 -9.68 -4.33 -2.09
N LEU A 18 -9.98 -3.38 -2.96
CA LEU A 18 -10.25 -3.65 -4.36
C LEU A 18 -8.94 -3.92 -5.10
N LYS A 19 -8.87 -5.00 -5.87
CA LYS A 19 -7.74 -5.29 -6.75
C LYS A 19 -7.88 -4.52 -8.06
N LEU A 20 -7.11 -3.45 -8.20
CA LEU A 20 -6.98 -2.73 -9.46
C LEU A 20 -6.10 -3.51 -10.43
N LYS A 21 -6.46 -3.48 -11.71
CA LYS A 21 -5.55 -3.89 -12.79
C LYS A 21 -4.65 -2.69 -13.09
N LEU A 22 -3.42 -2.74 -12.59
CA LEU A 22 -2.38 -1.77 -12.90
C LEU A 22 -1.68 -2.18 -14.20
N ASN A 23 -1.22 -1.19 -14.96
CA ASN A 23 -0.27 -1.45 -16.03
C ASN A 23 1.15 -1.65 -15.44
N LYS A 24 2.11 -2.10 -16.28
CA LYS A 24 3.48 -2.41 -15.81
C LYS A 24 4.21 -1.21 -15.19
N GLU A 25 3.97 -0.01 -15.72
CA GLU A 25 4.60 1.21 -15.21
C GLU A 25 4.04 1.59 -13.83
N GLU A 26 2.72 1.57 -13.71
CA GLU A 26 2.01 1.83 -12.45
C GLU A 26 2.38 0.81 -11.36
N GLU A 27 2.52 -0.47 -11.72
CA GLU A 27 2.95 -1.52 -10.81
C GLU A 27 4.37 -1.26 -10.28
N ASN A 28 5.31 -0.93 -11.18
CA ASN A 28 6.67 -0.59 -10.80
C ASN A 28 6.73 0.65 -9.89
N ASN A 29 5.97 1.69 -10.21
CA ASN A 29 5.93 2.92 -9.42
C ASN A 29 5.29 2.70 -8.04
N SER A 30 4.22 1.91 -7.97
CA SER A 30 3.57 1.53 -6.72
C SER A 30 4.52 0.71 -5.83
N LYS A 31 5.23 -0.26 -6.42
CA LYS A 31 6.25 -1.06 -5.73
C LYS A 31 7.40 -0.21 -5.20
N ASN A 32 7.94 0.71 -6.02
CA ASN A 32 9.01 1.62 -5.60
C ASN A 32 8.59 2.49 -4.40
N SER A 33 7.34 2.95 -4.39
CA SER A 33 6.77 3.71 -3.27
C SER A 33 6.66 2.86 -2.01
N ALA A 34 6.15 1.62 -2.15
CA ALA A 34 6.06 0.64 -1.07
C ALA A 34 7.42 0.30 -0.45
N ASP A 35 8.42 0.04 -1.29
CA ASP A 35 9.78 -0.33 -0.86
C ASP A 35 10.49 0.85 -0.16
N THR A 36 10.24 2.08 -0.60
CA THR A 36 10.78 3.28 0.04
C THR A 36 10.19 3.47 1.43
N LEU A 37 8.87 3.35 1.58
CA LEU A 37 8.21 3.42 2.88
C LEU A 37 8.65 2.30 3.81
N LYS A 38 8.86 1.09 3.27
CA LYS A 38 9.39 -0.04 4.04
C LYS A 38 10.78 0.26 4.61
N ARG A 39 11.70 0.77 3.79
CA ARG A 39 13.05 1.16 4.23
C ARG A 39 13.02 2.23 5.32
N VAL A 40 12.12 3.22 5.20
CA VAL A 40 11.96 4.25 6.22
C VAL A 40 11.47 3.63 7.53
N LEU A 41 10.44 2.77 7.50
CA LEU A 41 9.95 2.08 8.70
C LEU A 41 11.03 1.23 9.39
N GLU A 42 11.81 0.48 8.61
CA GLU A 42 12.95 -0.30 9.11
C GLU A 42 14.00 0.62 9.76
N SER A 43 14.30 1.77 9.17
CA SER A 43 15.28 2.72 9.72
C SER A 43 14.85 3.39 11.03
N VAL A 44 13.54 3.54 11.25
CA VAL A 44 12.99 4.14 12.49
C VAL A 44 12.69 3.10 13.56
N GLY A 45 13.03 1.83 13.33
CA GLY A 45 12.84 0.74 14.30
C GLY A 45 11.40 0.26 14.43
N PHE A 46 10.50 0.63 13.50
CA PHE A 46 9.17 0.04 13.40
C PHE A 46 9.28 -1.29 12.65
N GLN A 47 9.18 -2.41 13.38
CA GLN A 47 9.14 -3.77 12.84
C GLN A 47 7.70 -4.23 12.56
#